data_AF-A0A427CCZ4-F1
#
_entry.id   AF-A0A427CCZ4-F1
#
_cell.length_a   1.000
_cell.length_b   1.000
_cell.length_c   1.000
_cell.angle_alpha   90.00
_cell.angle_beta   90.00
_cell.angle_gamma   90.00
#
_symmetry.space_group_name_H-M   'P 1'
#
loop_
_entity.id
_entity.type
_entity.pdbx_description
1 polymer ?
#
loop_
_entity_poly.entity_id
_entity_poly.type
_entity_poly.pdbx_seq_one_letter_code
_entity_poly.pdbx_strand_id
1 'polypeptide(L)'
;MNVMLPPHNGVKPHITGHFGEHRGEKAHGGSDFNYVGGQTGRNMQHPTVHSPVAGVVTSVGGKYGTVMIQDADGNSHQILHMQGLTAKVGQHVQPGDPIGTMGGRGPEGPNQYAQHVHYQMKDPKGNLINPEAYWNKGVVQAEGKHAHDHAHAHHHDHDAPAGTLRKGDRSDEVEALQKRLNDLGIRDADGKPLAVDGKFGDSTKEAVEAFQRRLDMTVDGIVGKQTQAGLDKAEQQQSQAKPAGPLLGDKGHPDTPLHNAIRDRLPSPISNEAAAHITAQAKQAGIDSPEKLQSVTVQDGKAFVMGTTPGFRTAVDLGQPAPSVEQTSAQLLNNSTQQQNQVQEEQQKVAMGR
;
A
#
# COMPACT_ATOMS: atom_id res chain seq x y z
N MET A 1 11.40 15.01 0.80
CA MET A 1 10.73 15.97 -0.10
C MET A 1 10.07 17.16 0.62
N ASN A 2 9.05 16.97 1.46
CA ASN A 2 8.28 18.07 2.08
C ASN A 2 9.10 19.01 2.98
N VAL A 3 10.26 18.57 3.49
CA VAL A 3 11.17 19.46 4.24
C VAL A 3 11.87 20.42 3.30
N MET A 4 12.38 19.94 2.15
CA MET A 4 13.07 20.77 1.17
C MET A 4 12.13 21.77 0.48
N LEU A 5 10.93 21.30 0.12
CA LEU A 5 9.87 22.12 -0.46
C LEU A 5 8.59 21.97 0.37
N PRO A 6 8.41 22.76 1.44
CA PRO A 6 7.19 22.72 2.26
C PRO A 6 5.93 23.05 1.48
N PRO A 7 4.74 22.53 1.85
CA PRO A 7 3.50 22.89 1.17
C PRO A 7 3.33 24.41 1.07
N HIS A 8 3.04 24.91 -0.12
CA HIS A 8 2.92 26.35 -0.38
C HIS A 8 1.48 26.66 -0.80
N ASN A 9 0.81 27.60 -0.13
CA ASN A 9 -0.64 27.90 -0.16
C ASN A 9 -1.51 26.67 -0.50
N GLY A 10 -1.42 25.61 0.33
CA GLY A 10 -2.24 24.40 0.21
C GLY A 10 -1.78 23.36 -0.81
N VAL A 11 -0.76 23.65 -1.63
CA VAL A 11 -0.24 22.73 -2.65
C VAL A 11 1.00 22.02 -2.12
N LYS A 12 0.95 20.68 -2.11
CA LYS A 12 2.10 19.83 -1.75
C LYS A 12 3.01 19.62 -2.97
N PRO A 13 4.34 19.57 -2.79
CA PRO A 13 5.20 19.12 -3.88
C PRO A 13 4.90 17.64 -4.20
N HIS A 14 5.21 17.22 -5.42
CA HIS A 14 5.10 15.84 -5.86
C HIS A 14 6.33 15.48 -6.68
N ILE A 15 6.67 14.19 -6.68
CA ILE A 15 7.75 13.66 -7.49
C ILE A 15 7.30 13.67 -8.95
N THR A 16 8.13 14.28 -9.78
CA THR A 16 7.95 14.37 -11.23
C THR A 16 8.95 13.51 -11.99
N GLY A 17 9.97 12.98 -11.33
CA GLY A 17 10.90 12.01 -11.89
C GLY A 17 11.55 11.19 -10.79
N HIS A 18 11.47 9.87 -10.89
CA HIS A 18 11.96 8.99 -9.84
C HIS A 18 13.43 8.64 -10.02
N PHE A 19 14.10 8.30 -8.91
CA PHE A 19 15.43 7.70 -8.97
C PHE A 19 15.39 6.37 -9.74
N GLY A 20 16.30 6.22 -10.71
CA GLY A 20 16.37 5.06 -11.59
C GLY A 20 15.32 5.04 -12.71
N GLU A 21 14.48 6.07 -12.83
CA GLU A 21 13.56 6.20 -13.96
C GLU A 21 14.34 6.29 -15.28
N HIS A 22 13.95 5.51 -16.30
CA HIS A 22 14.62 5.52 -17.59
C HIS A 22 13.93 6.51 -18.53
N ARG A 23 14.61 7.63 -18.78
CA ARG A 23 14.19 8.64 -19.77
C ARG A 23 15.22 8.64 -20.91
N GLY A 24 15.16 7.63 -21.76
CA GLY A 24 16.16 7.39 -22.81
C GLY A 24 17.31 6.49 -22.33
N GLU A 25 18.53 6.71 -22.83
CA GLU A 25 19.67 5.78 -22.67
C GLU A 25 20.26 5.68 -21.26
N LYS A 26 19.92 6.59 -20.34
CA LYS A 26 20.49 6.61 -18.98
C LYS A 26 19.43 6.66 -17.90
N ALA A 27 19.62 5.83 -16.87
CA ALA A 27 18.82 5.87 -15.66
C ALA A 27 19.01 7.21 -14.94
N HIS A 28 17.91 7.75 -14.43
CA HIS A 28 17.89 9.01 -13.72
C HIS A 28 18.60 8.89 -12.36
N GLY A 29 19.66 9.66 -12.13
CA GLY A 29 20.55 9.52 -10.96
C GLY A 29 20.03 10.10 -9.64
N GLY A 30 18.82 10.66 -9.63
CA GLY A 30 18.23 11.36 -8.49
C GLY A 30 16.70 11.36 -8.59
N SER A 31 16.05 12.13 -7.73
CA SER A 31 14.60 12.34 -7.77
C SER A 31 14.30 13.80 -8.08
N ASP A 32 13.41 14.02 -9.05
CA ASP A 32 12.92 15.34 -9.44
C ASP A 32 11.57 15.59 -8.79
N PHE A 33 11.35 16.79 -8.24
CA PHE A 33 10.05 17.15 -7.69
C PHE A 33 9.76 18.65 -7.79
N ASN A 34 8.46 19.00 -7.86
CA ASN A 34 7.96 20.39 -7.92
C ASN A 34 6.47 20.50 -7.50
N TYR A 35 5.85 21.68 -7.60
CA TYR A 35 4.45 21.94 -7.18
C TYR A 35 3.37 21.92 -8.30
N VAL A 36 3.70 21.60 -9.57
CA VAL A 36 2.85 21.70 -10.80
C VAL A 36 2.86 23.10 -11.49
N GLY A 37 2.82 23.15 -12.85
CA GLY A 37 2.07 24.22 -13.55
C GLY A 37 2.68 25.02 -14.73
N GLY A 38 3.82 24.68 -15.34
CA GLY A 38 4.28 25.40 -16.55
C GLY A 38 4.35 26.94 -16.41
N GLN A 39 4.04 27.72 -17.46
CA GLN A 39 4.24 29.19 -17.53
C GLN A 39 3.39 30.04 -16.56
N THR A 40 2.38 29.47 -15.91
CA THR A 40 1.57 30.12 -14.84
C THR A 40 1.76 29.44 -13.48
N GLY A 41 2.62 28.42 -13.42
CA GLY A 41 2.82 27.56 -12.25
C GLY A 41 3.63 28.22 -11.15
N ARG A 42 3.40 27.78 -9.90
CA ARG A 42 4.12 28.27 -8.70
C ARG A 42 5.63 28.12 -8.80
N ASN A 43 6.09 27.25 -9.67
CA ASN A 43 7.49 27.05 -9.95
C ASN A 43 8.14 28.33 -10.51
N MET A 44 7.41 29.27 -11.14
CA MET A 44 7.96 30.52 -11.71
C MET A 44 8.42 31.55 -10.67
N GLN A 45 8.06 31.39 -9.38
CA GLN A 45 8.42 32.32 -8.31
C GLN A 45 9.71 31.94 -7.56
N HIS A 46 10.45 30.93 -8.03
CA HIS A 46 11.67 30.44 -7.39
C HIS A 46 11.48 30.16 -5.87
N PRO A 47 10.59 29.24 -5.48
CA PRO A 47 10.33 28.93 -4.07
C PRO A 47 11.63 28.58 -3.34
N THR A 48 11.67 28.93 -2.05
CA THR A 48 12.83 28.62 -1.19
C THR A 48 12.97 27.12 -1.04
N VAL A 49 14.19 26.64 -1.24
CA VAL A 49 14.58 25.25 -1.01
C VAL A 49 15.34 25.20 0.30
N HIS A 50 14.99 24.22 1.13
CA HIS A 50 15.55 24.03 2.45
C HIS A 50 16.42 22.79 2.51
N SER A 51 17.31 22.70 3.50
CA SER A 51 18.12 21.51 3.71
C SER A 51 17.23 20.32 4.09
N PRO A 52 17.43 19.13 3.48
CA PRO A 52 16.73 17.92 3.89
C PRO A 52 17.28 17.29 5.17
N VAL A 53 18.52 17.62 5.55
CA VAL A 53 19.28 16.92 6.58
C VAL A 53 20.09 17.88 7.45
N ALA A 54 20.52 17.38 8.62
CA ALA A 54 21.59 18.00 9.37
C ALA A 54 22.95 17.65 8.72
N GLY A 55 23.86 18.61 8.62
CA GLY A 55 25.17 18.35 8.02
C GLY A 55 26.01 19.59 7.78
N VAL A 56 27.10 19.41 7.04
CA VAL A 56 28.01 20.49 6.63
C VAL A 56 27.92 20.69 5.12
N VAL A 57 27.76 21.93 4.68
CA VAL A 57 27.78 22.29 3.26
C VAL A 57 29.20 22.14 2.73
N THR A 58 29.43 21.22 1.78
CA THR A 58 30.75 20.90 1.24
C THR A 58 31.03 21.56 -0.11
N SER A 59 29.99 21.93 -0.86
CA SER A 59 30.13 22.59 -2.16
C SER A 59 28.89 23.42 -2.49
N VAL A 60 29.09 24.59 -3.11
CA VAL A 60 28.02 25.47 -3.57
C VAL A 60 28.41 26.06 -4.94
N GLY A 61 27.56 25.91 -5.95
CA GLY A 61 27.76 26.48 -7.29
C GLY A 61 27.86 25.43 -8.41
N GLY A 62 28.72 25.69 -9.40
CA GLY A 62 28.84 24.82 -10.58
C GLY A 62 27.73 25.02 -11.62
N LYS A 63 27.86 24.28 -12.73
CA LYS A 63 27.02 24.42 -13.94
C LYS A 63 25.53 24.15 -13.70
N TYR A 64 25.20 23.37 -12.68
CA TYR A 64 23.82 23.04 -12.31
C TYR A 64 23.27 23.88 -11.15
N GLY A 65 24.07 24.80 -10.56
CA GLY A 65 23.67 25.48 -9.34
C GLY A 65 23.45 24.48 -8.20
N THR A 66 24.50 23.77 -7.82
CA THR A 66 24.42 22.67 -6.86
C THR A 66 24.73 23.15 -5.45
N VAL A 67 23.96 22.67 -4.47
CA VAL A 67 24.36 22.67 -3.05
C VAL A 67 24.64 21.23 -2.64
N MET A 68 25.82 20.96 -2.09
CA MET A 68 26.19 19.65 -1.54
C MET A 68 26.30 19.76 -0.02
N ILE A 69 25.66 18.84 0.69
CA ILE A 69 25.70 18.73 2.16
C ILE A 69 26.19 17.32 2.50
N GLN A 70 27.16 17.21 3.40
CA GLN A 70 27.58 15.93 3.96
C GLN A 70 26.89 15.71 5.31
N ASP A 71 26.19 14.59 5.47
CA ASP A 71 25.57 14.20 6.74
C ASP A 71 26.58 13.56 7.70
N ALA A 72 26.12 13.20 8.91
CA ALA A 72 26.96 12.59 9.94
C ALA A 72 27.48 11.18 9.55
N ASP A 73 26.75 10.47 8.68
CA ASP A 73 27.12 9.15 8.18
C ASP A 73 28.08 9.24 6.99
N GLY A 74 28.42 10.46 6.56
CA GLY A 74 29.33 10.75 5.45
C GLY A 74 28.66 10.75 4.07
N ASN A 75 27.34 10.58 4.00
CA ASN A 75 26.59 10.63 2.74
C ASN A 75 26.57 12.06 2.18
N SER A 76 26.70 12.18 0.87
CA SER A 76 26.61 13.45 0.15
C SER A 76 25.20 13.65 -0.42
N HIS A 77 24.53 14.69 0.05
CA HIS A 77 23.24 15.18 -0.41
C HIS A 77 23.44 16.29 -1.42
N GLN A 78 22.99 16.11 -2.66
CA GLN A 78 23.25 17.07 -3.74
C GLN A 78 21.92 17.58 -4.29
N ILE A 79 21.70 18.88 -4.13
CA ILE A 79 20.50 19.59 -4.56
C ILE A 79 20.89 20.42 -5.79
N LEU A 80 20.31 20.10 -6.95
CA LEU A 80 20.66 20.66 -8.25
C LEU A 80 19.54 21.53 -8.82
N HIS A 81 19.87 22.22 -9.91
CA HIS A 81 19.01 23.15 -10.66
C HIS A 81 18.61 24.39 -9.87
N MET A 82 19.38 24.76 -8.83
CA MET A 82 19.08 25.93 -8.01
C MET A 82 19.33 27.23 -8.78
N GLN A 83 18.47 28.22 -8.55
CA GLN A 83 18.62 29.57 -9.10
C GLN A 83 19.42 30.46 -8.14
N GLY A 84 18.92 30.62 -6.91
CA GLY A 84 19.58 31.31 -5.81
C GLY A 84 20.36 30.33 -4.93
N LEU A 85 21.55 30.73 -4.49
CA LEU A 85 22.42 29.94 -3.61
C LEU A 85 22.71 30.79 -2.37
N THR A 86 22.09 30.46 -1.24
CA THR A 86 22.25 31.21 0.02
C THR A 86 23.17 30.48 1.00
N ALA A 87 23.28 29.15 0.87
CA ALA A 87 24.22 28.35 1.64
C ALA A 87 25.69 28.70 1.32
N LYS A 88 26.58 28.50 2.29
CA LYS A 88 28.04 28.72 2.15
C LYS A 88 28.81 27.45 2.47
N VAL A 89 29.91 27.20 1.76
CA VAL A 89 30.82 26.08 2.08
C VAL A 89 31.32 26.22 3.52
N GLY A 90 31.28 25.12 4.28
CA GLY A 90 31.58 25.05 5.71
C GLY A 90 30.41 25.37 6.63
N GLN A 91 29.27 25.82 6.11
CA GLN A 91 28.08 26.09 6.91
C GLN A 91 27.49 24.79 7.47
N HIS A 92 27.24 24.75 8.77
CA HIS A 92 26.39 23.75 9.38
C HIS A 92 24.92 24.10 9.13
N VAL A 93 24.14 23.12 8.69
CA VAL A 93 22.71 23.25 8.41
C VAL A 93 21.92 22.18 9.16
N GLN A 94 20.67 22.49 9.48
CA GLN A 94 19.66 21.59 10.03
C GLN A 94 18.53 21.36 9.02
N PRO A 95 17.73 20.28 9.17
CA PRO A 95 16.55 20.08 8.34
C PRO A 95 15.62 21.31 8.41
N GLY A 96 15.26 21.85 7.26
CA GLY A 96 14.41 23.04 7.16
C GLY A 96 15.16 24.38 7.09
N ASP A 97 16.49 24.41 7.22
CA ASP A 97 17.25 25.64 7.01
C ASP A 97 17.25 26.06 5.52
N PRO A 98 17.06 27.34 5.18
CA PRO A 98 17.04 27.79 3.78
C PRO A 98 18.44 27.71 3.14
N ILE A 99 18.55 27.01 2.02
CA ILE A 99 19.83 26.79 1.30
C ILE A 99 19.89 27.44 -0.08
N GLY A 100 18.74 27.87 -0.61
CA GLY A 100 18.66 28.60 -1.86
C GLY A 100 17.24 28.66 -2.41
N THR A 101 17.10 28.85 -3.72
CA THR A 101 15.79 28.85 -4.39
C THR A 101 15.77 27.91 -5.59
N MET A 102 14.61 27.28 -5.81
CA MET A 102 14.37 26.37 -6.92
C MET A 102 14.50 27.12 -8.25
N GLY A 103 15.07 26.44 -9.25
CA GLY A 103 15.27 26.99 -10.59
C GLY A 103 15.22 25.91 -11.65
N GLY A 104 15.82 26.21 -12.81
CA GLY A 104 15.95 25.31 -13.95
C GLY A 104 17.38 25.32 -14.51
N ARG A 105 18.38 25.62 -13.68
CA ARG A 105 19.75 25.85 -14.14
C ARG A 105 20.39 24.56 -14.65
N GLY A 106 20.97 24.61 -15.83
CA GLY A 106 21.76 23.54 -16.42
C GLY A 106 23.05 24.04 -17.06
N PRO A 107 23.85 23.14 -17.66
CA PRO A 107 25.13 23.47 -18.28
C PRO A 107 25.05 24.53 -19.39
N GLU A 108 23.89 24.72 -20.01
CA GLU A 108 23.66 25.68 -21.08
C GLU A 108 23.05 27.01 -20.58
N GLY A 109 22.74 27.12 -19.28
CA GLY A 109 22.28 28.39 -18.71
C GLY A 109 21.29 28.26 -17.54
N PRO A 110 20.84 29.41 -16.98
CA PRO A 110 20.01 29.44 -15.77
C PRO A 110 18.58 28.89 -15.95
N ASN A 111 18.09 28.77 -17.19
CA ASN A 111 16.71 28.36 -17.51
C ASN A 111 16.66 27.17 -18.49
N GLN A 112 17.68 26.31 -18.50
CA GLN A 112 17.76 25.18 -19.45
C GLN A 112 16.65 24.15 -19.22
N TYR A 113 16.28 23.90 -17.97
CA TYR A 113 15.27 22.92 -17.59
C TYR A 113 14.01 23.61 -17.08
N ALA A 114 12.88 22.89 -17.14
CA ALA A 114 11.69 23.27 -16.39
C ALA A 114 12.03 23.44 -14.91
N GLN A 115 11.34 24.31 -14.19
CA GLN A 115 11.69 24.56 -12.79
C GLN A 115 11.33 23.37 -11.90
N HIS A 116 12.36 22.75 -11.30
CA HIS A 116 12.26 21.61 -10.40
C HIS A 116 13.48 21.56 -9.48
N VAL A 117 13.37 20.80 -8.39
CA VAL A 117 14.55 20.37 -7.64
C VAL A 117 14.92 18.98 -8.12
N HIS A 118 16.15 18.82 -8.59
CA HIS A 118 16.77 17.50 -8.74
C HIS A 118 17.59 17.21 -7.50
N TYR A 119 17.30 16.10 -6.84
CA TYR A 119 18.00 15.69 -5.64
C TYR A 119 18.62 14.32 -5.83
N GLN A 120 19.94 14.26 -5.71
CA GLN A 120 20.70 13.02 -5.77
C GLN A 120 21.50 12.83 -4.49
N MET A 121 21.77 11.58 -4.15
CA MET A 121 22.57 11.23 -2.99
C MET A 121 23.70 10.30 -3.37
N LYS A 122 24.82 10.42 -2.65
CA LYS A 122 25.93 9.47 -2.73
C LYS A 122 26.33 8.96 -1.36
N ASP A 123 26.71 7.70 -1.27
CA ASP A 123 27.32 7.14 -0.07
C ASP A 123 28.75 7.71 0.14
N PRO A 124 29.41 7.43 1.28
CA PRO A 124 30.79 7.89 1.53
C PRO A 124 31.82 7.37 0.52
N LYS A 125 31.50 6.31 -0.23
CA LYS A 125 32.34 5.73 -1.28
C LYS A 125 32.11 6.41 -2.64
N GLY A 126 31.13 7.32 -2.73
CA GLY A 126 30.78 8.06 -3.95
C GLY A 126 29.78 7.35 -4.86
N ASN A 127 29.19 6.23 -4.42
CA ASN A 127 28.16 5.51 -5.18
C ASN A 127 26.84 6.25 -5.06
N LEU A 128 26.09 6.35 -6.17
CA LEU A 128 24.72 6.90 -6.12
C LEU A 128 23.82 6.00 -5.29
N ILE A 129 23.05 6.61 -4.39
CA ILE A 129 22.09 5.92 -3.52
C ILE A 129 20.70 6.54 -3.68
N ASN A 130 19.66 5.72 -3.54
CA ASN A 130 18.28 6.12 -3.75
C ASN A 130 17.85 7.16 -2.70
N PRO A 131 17.60 8.42 -3.09
CA PRO A 131 17.24 9.46 -2.14
C PRO A 131 15.84 9.24 -1.52
N GLU A 132 14.93 8.60 -2.26
CA GLU A 132 13.59 8.26 -1.77
C GLU A 132 13.63 7.20 -0.65
N ALA A 133 14.58 6.28 -0.72
CA ALA A 133 14.81 5.28 0.34
C ALA A 133 15.39 5.92 1.60
N TYR A 134 16.33 6.86 1.44
CA TYR A 134 16.95 7.57 2.56
C TYR A 134 15.94 8.44 3.35
N TRP A 135 15.08 9.20 2.67
CA TRP A 135 14.07 10.04 3.34
C TRP A 135 13.12 9.25 4.24
N ASN A 136 12.81 8.01 3.87
CA ASN A 136 11.89 7.16 4.63
C ASN A 136 12.57 6.55 5.87
N LYS A 137 13.90 6.37 5.88
CA LYS A 137 14.65 5.93 7.08
C LYS A 137 14.60 6.96 8.21
N GLY A 138 14.53 8.26 7.89
CA GLY A 138 14.45 9.33 8.89
C GLY A 138 13.12 9.43 9.65
N VAL A 139 12.03 8.84 9.13
CA VAL A 139 10.71 8.79 9.81
C VAL A 139 10.72 7.73 10.91
N VAL A 140 11.43 6.61 10.68
CA VAL A 140 11.49 5.48 11.62
C VAL A 140 12.38 5.75 12.84
N GLN A 141 13.41 6.61 12.71
CA GLN A 141 14.27 6.97 13.84
C GLN A 141 13.63 7.96 14.83
N ALA A 142 12.63 8.73 14.41
CA ALA A 142 11.88 9.60 15.32
C ALA A 142 10.85 8.82 16.19
N GLU A 143 10.41 7.65 15.71
CA GLU A 143 9.43 6.80 16.41
C GLU A 143 10.08 5.60 17.14
N GLY A 144 11.33 5.26 16.82
CA GLY A 144 12.02 4.05 17.27
C GLY A 144 12.92 4.17 18.51
N LYS A 145 12.65 5.08 19.46
CA LYS A 145 13.38 5.10 20.74
C LYS A 145 12.88 4.06 21.76
N HIS A 146 12.41 2.88 21.36
CA HIS A 146 12.24 1.76 22.29
C HIS A 146 12.38 0.41 21.57
N ALA A 147 13.17 -0.47 22.20
CA ALA A 147 13.29 -1.93 22.01
C ALA A 147 14.38 -2.47 21.05
N HIS A 148 15.55 -2.69 21.67
CA HIS A 148 16.41 -3.87 21.69
C HIS A 148 16.71 -4.72 20.44
N ASP A 149 18.02 -4.76 20.16
CA ASP A 149 18.88 -5.96 20.01
C ASP A 149 18.24 -7.22 19.40
N HIS A 150 18.67 -7.56 18.18
CA HIS A 150 19.44 -8.79 17.93
C HIS A 150 20.14 -8.68 16.56
N ALA A 151 21.45 -8.88 16.59
CA ALA A 151 22.31 -8.92 15.42
C ALA A 151 22.27 -10.30 14.77
N HIS A 152 22.13 -10.35 13.44
CA HIS A 152 22.95 -11.20 12.58
C HIS A 152 23.05 -10.55 11.19
N ALA A 153 24.30 -10.38 10.76
CA ALA A 153 24.67 -9.76 9.50
C ALA A 153 24.83 -10.82 8.40
N HIS A 154 24.30 -10.54 7.20
CA HIS A 154 24.95 -10.91 5.94
C HIS A 154 24.62 -9.86 4.87
N HIS A 155 25.68 -9.33 4.24
CA HIS A 155 25.65 -8.43 3.09
C HIS A 155 25.12 -9.14 1.83
N HIS A 156 24.28 -8.48 1.04
CA HIS A 156 24.63 -8.04 -0.32
C HIS A 156 23.58 -7.09 -0.91
N ASP A 157 24.11 -6.16 -1.71
CA ASP A 157 23.49 -5.14 -2.55
C ASP A 157 22.12 -5.49 -3.13
N HIS A 158 21.14 -4.56 -3.07
CA HIS A 158 20.07 -4.26 -4.05
C HIS A 158 19.13 -3.18 -3.47
N ASP A 159 19.41 -1.89 -3.71
CA ASP A 159 18.61 -0.78 -3.15
C ASP A 159 17.36 -0.48 -4.01
N ALA A 160 16.42 -1.41 -3.99
CA ALA A 160 15.00 -1.09 -4.12
C ALA A 160 14.58 -0.14 -2.97
N PRO A 161 13.67 0.84 -3.20
CA PRO A 161 13.15 1.62 -2.08
C PRO A 161 12.49 0.65 -1.10
N ALA A 162 12.76 0.79 0.20
CA ALA A 162 12.15 -0.06 1.23
C ALA A 162 10.62 -0.11 1.00
N GLY A 163 10.13 -1.26 0.53
CA GLY A 163 8.74 -1.52 0.21
C GLY A 163 8.33 -1.59 -1.28
N THR A 164 9.27 -1.56 -2.25
CA THR A 164 8.93 -1.83 -3.66
C THR A 164 9.81 -2.93 -4.27
N LEU A 165 9.24 -3.92 -4.97
CA LEU A 165 9.98 -5.00 -5.64
C LEU A 165 9.83 -4.93 -7.17
N ARG A 166 10.89 -5.21 -7.93
CA ARG A 166 10.91 -5.13 -9.40
C ARG A 166 11.93 -6.09 -10.03
N LYS A 167 11.82 -6.26 -11.36
CA LYS A 167 12.75 -7.12 -12.12
C LYS A 167 14.22 -6.75 -11.86
N GLY A 168 15.02 -7.76 -11.56
CA GLY A 168 16.43 -7.64 -11.19
C GLY A 168 16.69 -7.67 -9.68
N ASP A 169 15.65 -7.45 -8.86
CA ASP A 169 15.79 -7.54 -7.41
C ASP A 169 16.01 -9.00 -6.97
N ARG A 170 16.74 -9.15 -5.86
CA ARG A 170 16.97 -10.43 -5.22
C ARG A 170 16.98 -10.26 -3.71
N SER A 171 15.99 -10.85 -3.04
CA SER A 171 15.86 -10.75 -1.58
C SER A 171 14.82 -11.74 -1.03
N ASP A 172 14.76 -11.84 0.30
CA ASP A 172 13.74 -12.64 1.00
C ASP A 172 12.33 -12.07 0.76
N GLU A 173 12.20 -10.76 0.53
CA GLU A 173 10.92 -10.14 0.16
C GLU A 173 10.46 -10.54 -1.25
N VAL A 174 11.39 -10.74 -2.19
CA VAL A 174 11.05 -11.30 -3.51
C VAL A 174 10.60 -12.75 -3.38
N GLU A 175 11.26 -13.53 -2.51
CA GLU A 175 10.85 -14.91 -2.22
C GLU A 175 9.44 -14.95 -1.62
N ALA A 176 9.17 -14.08 -0.65
CA ALA A 176 7.85 -13.91 -0.07
C ALA A 176 6.82 -13.51 -1.13
N LEU A 177 7.12 -12.53 -1.99
CA LEU A 177 6.24 -12.15 -3.10
C LEU A 177 5.91 -13.33 -4.02
N GLN A 178 6.92 -14.08 -4.46
CA GLN A 178 6.74 -15.24 -5.34
C GLN A 178 5.81 -16.29 -4.70
N LYS A 179 6.00 -16.54 -3.40
CA LYS A 179 5.12 -17.44 -2.63
C LYS A 179 3.68 -16.92 -2.59
N ARG A 180 3.48 -15.64 -2.27
CA ARG A 180 2.16 -15.00 -2.18
C ARG A 180 1.41 -15.03 -3.51
N LEU A 181 2.09 -14.72 -4.61
CA LEU A 181 1.52 -14.80 -5.96
C LEU A 181 1.10 -16.24 -6.31
N ASN A 182 1.94 -17.23 -6.00
CA ASN A 182 1.61 -18.65 -6.19
C ASN A 182 0.41 -19.09 -5.34
N ASP A 183 0.35 -18.67 -4.07
CA ASP A 183 -0.75 -18.97 -3.14
C ASP A 183 -2.07 -18.38 -3.64
N LEU A 184 -2.02 -17.17 -4.22
CA LEU A 184 -3.15 -16.49 -4.88
C LEU A 184 -3.53 -17.10 -6.25
N GLY A 185 -2.80 -18.12 -6.70
CA GLY A 185 -3.01 -18.79 -7.98
C GLY A 185 -2.57 -17.97 -9.19
N ILE A 186 -1.78 -16.92 -8.99
CA ILE A 186 -1.20 -16.13 -10.08
C ILE A 186 -0.02 -16.90 -10.66
N ARG A 187 0.07 -16.89 -12.00
CA ARG A 187 1.03 -17.67 -12.79
C ARG A 187 1.78 -16.74 -13.75
N ASP A 188 2.87 -17.24 -14.34
CA ASP A 188 3.58 -16.55 -15.42
C ASP A 188 2.77 -16.56 -16.74
N ALA A 189 3.36 -16.01 -17.82
CA ALA A 189 2.68 -15.93 -19.11
C ALA A 189 2.36 -17.30 -19.74
N ASP A 190 3.10 -18.36 -19.37
CA ASP A 190 2.87 -19.74 -19.82
C ASP A 190 1.82 -20.46 -18.96
N GLY A 191 1.29 -19.82 -17.91
CA GLY A 191 0.39 -20.44 -16.95
C GLY A 191 1.09 -21.34 -15.93
N LYS A 192 2.43 -21.25 -15.80
CA LYS A 192 3.22 -22.07 -14.88
C LYS A 192 3.38 -21.39 -13.51
N PRO A 193 3.53 -22.17 -12.42
CA PRO A 193 3.85 -21.63 -11.11
C PRO A 193 5.22 -20.96 -11.11
N LEU A 194 5.38 -19.90 -10.32
CA LEU A 194 6.66 -19.22 -10.14
C LEU A 194 7.64 -20.10 -9.37
N ALA A 195 8.91 -20.08 -9.76
CA ALA A 195 9.98 -20.53 -8.88
C ALA A 195 10.10 -19.58 -7.70
N VAL A 196 10.18 -20.12 -6.48
CA VAL A 196 10.36 -19.38 -5.24
C VAL A 196 11.85 -19.40 -4.92
N ASP A 197 12.61 -18.56 -5.63
CA ASP A 197 14.08 -18.55 -5.61
C ASP A 197 14.67 -17.20 -5.14
N GLY A 198 13.79 -16.29 -4.73
CA GLY A 198 14.13 -14.95 -4.28
C GLY A 198 14.64 -14.05 -5.39
N LYS A 199 14.51 -14.41 -6.68
CA LYS A 199 14.97 -13.60 -7.82
C LYS A 199 13.81 -13.08 -8.63
N PHE A 200 13.74 -11.76 -8.76
CA PHE A 200 12.70 -11.12 -9.53
C PHE A 200 13.07 -11.16 -11.03
N GLY A 201 12.87 -12.32 -11.65
CA GLY A 201 13.09 -12.55 -13.08
C GLY A 201 11.90 -12.17 -13.95
N ASP A 202 11.98 -12.52 -15.24
CA ASP A 202 10.89 -12.29 -16.20
C ASP A 202 9.57 -12.93 -15.78
N SER A 203 9.59 -14.20 -15.37
CA SER A 203 8.40 -14.90 -14.88
C SER A 203 7.75 -14.19 -13.69
N THR A 204 8.54 -13.63 -12.75
CA THR A 204 8.01 -12.90 -11.60
C THR A 204 7.38 -11.57 -12.04
N LYS A 205 8.00 -10.85 -12.98
CA LYS A 205 7.43 -9.62 -13.58
C LYS A 205 6.12 -9.90 -14.29
N GLU A 206 6.07 -10.94 -15.11
CA GLU A 206 4.86 -11.35 -15.83
C GLU A 206 3.71 -11.66 -14.88
N ALA A 207 3.98 -12.39 -13.79
CA ALA A 207 2.99 -12.68 -12.76
C ALA A 207 2.52 -11.42 -12.02
N VAL A 208 3.41 -10.50 -11.70
CA VAL A 208 3.04 -9.20 -11.09
C VAL A 208 2.14 -8.41 -12.04
N GLU A 209 2.47 -8.35 -13.33
CA GLU A 209 1.62 -7.69 -14.31
C GLU A 209 0.26 -8.39 -14.46
N ALA A 210 0.23 -9.73 -14.44
CA ALA A 210 -1.02 -10.49 -14.48
C ALA A 210 -1.89 -10.19 -13.25
N PHE A 211 -1.29 -10.09 -12.07
CA PHE A 211 -1.97 -9.69 -10.85
C PHE A 211 -2.52 -8.26 -10.93
N GLN A 212 -1.70 -7.31 -11.40
CA GLN A 212 -2.11 -5.92 -11.59
C GLN A 212 -3.26 -5.80 -12.60
N ARG A 213 -3.21 -6.54 -13.72
CA ARG A 213 -4.32 -6.64 -14.69
C ARG A 213 -5.59 -7.18 -14.05
N ARG A 214 -5.49 -8.23 -13.23
CA ARG A 214 -6.64 -8.84 -12.54
C ARG A 214 -7.35 -7.88 -11.59
N LEU A 215 -6.64 -6.88 -11.07
CA LEU A 215 -7.17 -5.87 -10.15
C LEU A 215 -7.40 -4.49 -10.80
N ASP A 216 -7.40 -4.41 -12.13
CA ASP A 216 -7.56 -3.17 -12.91
C ASP A 216 -6.62 -2.04 -12.47
N MET A 217 -5.39 -2.42 -12.12
CA MET A 217 -4.34 -1.49 -11.68
C MET A 217 -3.46 -1.05 -12.86
N THR A 218 -2.60 -0.05 -12.63
CA THR A 218 -1.51 0.24 -13.56
C THR A 218 -0.62 -0.99 -13.70
N VAL A 219 -0.44 -1.43 -14.95
CA VAL A 219 0.33 -2.64 -15.29
C VAL A 219 1.76 -2.24 -15.61
N ASP A 220 2.58 -2.10 -14.58
CA ASP A 220 3.99 -1.68 -14.69
C ASP A 220 4.98 -2.78 -14.30
N GLY A 221 4.49 -3.91 -13.75
CA GLY A 221 5.34 -5.01 -13.30
C GLY A 221 6.18 -4.69 -12.07
N ILE A 222 5.83 -3.62 -11.34
CA ILE A 222 6.50 -3.15 -10.14
C ILE A 222 5.58 -3.33 -8.94
N VAL A 223 6.05 -4.02 -7.91
CA VAL A 223 5.31 -4.22 -6.66
C VAL A 223 5.52 -3.02 -5.76
N GLY A 224 4.82 -1.92 -6.02
CA GLY A 224 4.79 -0.75 -5.13
C GLY A 224 3.71 -0.85 -4.05
N LYS A 225 3.53 0.22 -3.26
CA LYS A 225 2.51 0.28 -2.18
C LYS A 225 1.11 -0.13 -2.62
N GLN A 226 0.70 0.26 -3.83
CA GLN A 226 -0.62 -0.11 -4.35
C GLN A 226 -0.70 -1.61 -4.60
N THR A 227 0.31 -2.19 -5.26
CA THR A 227 0.36 -3.64 -5.53
C THR A 227 0.46 -4.43 -4.24
N GLN A 228 1.25 -3.96 -3.27
CA GLN A 228 1.34 -4.54 -1.93
C GLN A 228 -0.03 -4.54 -1.22
N ALA A 229 -0.73 -3.41 -1.20
CA ALA A 229 -2.07 -3.33 -0.63
C ALA A 229 -3.09 -4.23 -1.38
N GLY A 230 -2.93 -4.36 -2.70
CA GLY A 230 -3.70 -5.30 -3.51
C GLY A 230 -3.47 -6.75 -3.08
N LEU A 231 -2.20 -7.15 -2.89
CA LEU A 231 -1.82 -8.50 -2.43
C LEU A 231 -2.39 -8.76 -1.03
N ASP A 232 -2.22 -7.82 -0.10
CA ASP A 232 -2.74 -7.95 1.28
C ASP A 232 -4.27 -8.13 1.26
N LYS A 233 -4.98 -7.35 0.45
CA LYS A 233 -6.44 -7.47 0.29
C LYS A 233 -6.83 -8.81 -0.31
N ALA A 234 -6.12 -9.27 -1.34
CA ALA A 234 -6.41 -10.54 -2.00
C ALA A 234 -6.17 -11.73 -1.06
N GLU A 235 -5.13 -11.68 -0.24
CA GLU A 235 -4.85 -12.70 0.78
C GLU A 235 -5.83 -12.66 1.94
N GLN A 236 -6.25 -11.46 2.38
CA GLN A 236 -7.33 -11.32 3.35
C GLN A 236 -8.62 -11.93 2.80
N GLN A 237 -8.94 -11.69 1.54
CA GLN A 237 -10.11 -12.30 0.89
C GLN A 237 -9.96 -13.82 0.73
N GLN A 238 -8.75 -14.33 0.45
CA GLN A 238 -8.50 -15.77 0.32
C GLN A 238 -8.49 -16.50 1.67
N SER A 239 -7.97 -15.87 2.73
CA SER A 239 -8.00 -16.39 4.10
C SER A 239 -9.40 -16.32 4.71
N GLN A 240 -10.17 -15.27 4.40
CA GLN A 240 -11.61 -15.23 4.68
C GLN A 240 -12.39 -16.23 3.83
N ALA A 241 -11.89 -16.65 2.66
CA ALA A 241 -12.48 -17.74 1.87
C ALA A 241 -12.05 -19.14 2.32
N LYS A 242 -11.11 -19.28 3.26
CA LYS A 242 -10.61 -20.57 3.75
C LYS A 242 -11.12 -20.76 5.18
N PRO A 243 -12.20 -21.52 5.42
CA PRO A 243 -12.80 -21.58 6.74
C PRO A 243 -11.88 -22.36 7.67
N ALA A 244 -11.48 -21.74 8.79
CA ALA A 244 -10.86 -22.42 9.92
C ALA A 244 -11.93 -23.15 10.78
N GLY A 245 -12.91 -23.77 10.12
CA GLY A 245 -14.10 -24.33 10.74
C GLY A 245 -15.02 -25.05 9.75
N PRO A 246 -16.13 -25.64 10.22
CA PRO A 246 -17.12 -26.30 9.36
C PRO A 246 -17.74 -25.32 8.37
N LEU A 247 -18.16 -25.79 7.20
CA LEU A 247 -18.86 -24.96 6.20
C LEU A 247 -20.33 -24.76 6.58
N LEU A 248 -20.92 -23.67 6.11
CA LEU A 248 -22.35 -23.44 6.21
C LEU A 248 -23.10 -24.54 5.43
N GLY A 249 -23.98 -25.26 6.11
CA GLY A 249 -24.59 -26.49 5.61
C GLY A 249 -24.04 -27.77 6.28
N ASP A 250 -22.82 -27.72 6.83
CA ASP A 250 -22.30 -28.81 7.65
C ASP A 250 -22.99 -28.81 9.02
N LYS A 251 -23.19 -30.00 9.59
CA LYS A 251 -23.79 -30.16 10.93
C LYS A 251 -23.04 -29.42 12.04
N GLY A 252 -21.74 -29.16 11.84
CA GLY A 252 -20.89 -28.49 12.82
C GLY A 252 -20.99 -26.96 12.83
N HIS A 253 -21.55 -26.34 11.79
CA HIS A 253 -21.60 -24.87 11.71
C HIS A 253 -22.81 -24.32 12.48
N PRO A 254 -22.63 -23.34 13.39
CA PRO A 254 -23.70 -22.85 14.29
C PRO A 254 -24.90 -22.27 13.55
N ASP A 255 -24.68 -21.67 12.37
CA ASP A 255 -25.75 -21.08 11.55
C ASP A 255 -26.38 -22.04 10.53
N THR A 256 -25.96 -23.32 10.48
CA THR A 256 -26.56 -24.31 9.58
C THR A 256 -28.07 -24.48 9.78
N PRO A 257 -28.64 -24.47 11.00
CA PRO A 257 -30.09 -24.54 11.17
C PRO A 257 -30.83 -23.38 10.48
N LEU A 258 -30.34 -22.16 10.64
CA LEU A 258 -30.91 -20.97 9.97
C LEU A 258 -30.75 -21.07 8.45
N HIS A 259 -29.57 -21.49 7.99
CA HIS A 259 -29.30 -21.69 6.56
C HIS A 259 -30.29 -22.66 5.93
N ASN A 260 -30.51 -23.82 6.55
CA ASN A 260 -31.45 -24.82 6.06
C ASN A 260 -32.88 -24.27 6.03
N ALA A 261 -33.32 -23.58 7.09
CA ALA A 261 -34.65 -22.96 7.15
C ALA A 261 -34.87 -21.91 6.04
N ILE A 262 -33.83 -21.17 5.68
CA ILE A 262 -33.86 -20.22 4.54
C ILE A 262 -33.86 -20.98 3.22
N ARG A 263 -32.99 -21.98 3.06
CA ARG A 263 -32.85 -22.76 1.82
C ARG A 263 -34.14 -23.49 1.46
N ASP A 264 -34.83 -24.05 2.44
CA ASP A 264 -36.10 -24.77 2.27
C ASP A 264 -37.24 -23.87 1.77
N ARG A 265 -37.14 -22.55 2.00
CA ARG A 265 -38.13 -21.55 1.56
C ARG A 265 -37.73 -20.84 0.25
N LEU A 266 -36.49 -21.02 -0.20
CA LEU A 266 -36.01 -20.43 -1.45
C LEU A 266 -36.34 -21.34 -2.66
N PRO A 267 -36.67 -20.75 -3.82
CA PRO A 267 -36.82 -21.51 -5.05
C PRO A 267 -35.53 -22.26 -5.46
N SER A 268 -35.66 -23.43 -6.06
CA SER A 268 -34.53 -24.27 -6.50
C SER A 268 -33.51 -23.57 -7.41
N PRO A 269 -33.88 -22.65 -8.33
CA PRO A 269 -32.91 -21.92 -9.17
C PRO A 269 -31.92 -21.04 -8.39
N ILE A 270 -32.18 -20.75 -7.12
CA ILE A 270 -31.25 -19.98 -6.29
C ILE A 270 -30.05 -20.86 -5.93
N SER A 271 -28.85 -20.36 -6.21
CA SER A 271 -27.59 -21.07 -5.95
C SER A 271 -27.33 -21.21 -4.45
N ASN A 272 -26.42 -22.12 -4.09
CA ASN A 272 -26.05 -22.33 -2.69
C ASN A 272 -25.30 -21.12 -2.12
N GLU A 273 -24.52 -20.43 -2.95
CA GLU A 273 -23.83 -19.18 -2.63
C GLU A 273 -24.82 -18.07 -2.31
N ALA A 274 -25.86 -17.91 -3.15
CA ALA A 274 -26.91 -16.93 -2.91
C ALA A 274 -27.70 -17.26 -1.63
N ALA A 275 -28.04 -18.52 -1.39
CA ALA A 275 -28.71 -18.95 -0.16
C ALA A 275 -27.84 -18.71 1.09
N ALA A 276 -26.54 -18.98 1.01
CA ALA A 276 -25.59 -18.67 2.08
C ALA A 276 -25.53 -17.16 2.35
N HIS A 277 -25.43 -16.34 1.30
CA HIS A 277 -25.40 -14.88 1.42
C HIS A 277 -26.67 -14.33 2.07
N ILE A 278 -27.85 -14.85 1.69
CA ILE A 278 -29.12 -14.51 2.32
C ILE A 278 -29.12 -14.85 3.82
N THR A 279 -28.53 -15.99 4.19
CA THR A 279 -28.38 -16.41 5.59
C THR A 279 -27.57 -15.40 6.39
N ALA A 280 -26.44 -14.95 5.85
CA ALA A 280 -25.60 -13.96 6.51
C ALA A 280 -26.30 -12.62 6.68
N GLN A 281 -27.02 -12.15 5.67
CA GLN A 281 -27.80 -10.91 5.72
C GLN A 281 -28.96 -10.99 6.72
N ALA A 282 -29.64 -12.15 6.80
CA ALA A 282 -30.70 -12.39 7.77
C ALA A 282 -30.18 -12.28 9.20
N LYS A 283 -29.04 -12.92 9.49
CA LYS A 283 -28.40 -12.86 10.83
C LYS A 283 -27.99 -11.44 11.19
N GLN A 284 -27.42 -10.67 10.25
CA GLN A 284 -27.09 -9.25 10.48
C GLN A 284 -28.33 -8.38 10.76
N ALA A 285 -29.49 -8.74 10.21
CA ALA A 285 -30.77 -8.07 10.47
C ALA A 285 -31.46 -8.54 11.76
N GLY A 286 -30.79 -9.34 12.61
CA GLY A 286 -31.31 -9.85 13.88
C GLY A 286 -32.09 -11.17 13.77
N ILE A 287 -32.17 -11.75 12.57
CA ILE A 287 -32.80 -13.06 12.32
C ILE A 287 -31.69 -14.12 12.42
N ASP A 288 -31.27 -14.41 13.66
CA ASP A 288 -30.10 -15.26 13.97
C ASP A 288 -30.43 -16.74 14.20
N SER A 289 -31.70 -17.13 14.06
CA SER A 289 -32.19 -18.47 14.39
C SER A 289 -33.45 -18.80 13.59
N PRO A 290 -33.72 -20.10 13.30
CA PRO A 290 -34.92 -20.52 12.56
C PRO A 290 -36.23 -20.02 13.17
N GLU A 291 -36.30 -19.93 14.50
CA GLU A 291 -37.49 -19.48 15.24
C GLU A 291 -37.78 -18.01 15.01
N LYS A 292 -36.74 -17.22 14.70
CA LYS A 292 -36.88 -15.81 14.32
C LYS A 292 -37.27 -15.63 12.86
N LEU A 293 -37.27 -16.66 12.03
CA LEU A 293 -37.55 -16.57 10.59
C LEU A 293 -39.05 -16.69 10.30
N GLN A 294 -39.70 -15.57 9.96
CA GLN A 294 -41.12 -15.54 9.61
C GLN A 294 -41.37 -15.98 8.17
N SER A 295 -40.69 -15.39 7.19
CA SER A 295 -40.87 -15.75 5.77
C SER A 295 -39.64 -15.42 4.93
N VAL A 296 -39.52 -16.12 3.79
CA VAL A 296 -38.57 -15.80 2.72
C VAL A 296 -39.36 -15.78 1.43
N THR A 297 -39.29 -14.69 0.68
CA THR A 297 -39.95 -14.56 -0.64
C THR A 297 -38.97 -14.01 -1.65
N VAL A 298 -39.11 -14.41 -2.91
CA VAL A 298 -38.30 -13.87 -4.01
C VAL A 298 -39.21 -13.10 -4.95
N GLN A 299 -38.92 -11.83 -5.15
CA GLN A 299 -39.67 -10.96 -6.05
C GLN A 299 -38.73 -9.94 -6.70
N ASP A 300 -38.90 -9.70 -8.00
CA ASP A 300 -38.15 -8.67 -8.74
C ASP A 300 -36.62 -8.80 -8.62
N GLY A 301 -36.12 -10.04 -8.65
CA GLY A 301 -34.68 -10.32 -8.51
C GLY A 301 -34.13 -10.13 -7.10
N LYS A 302 -34.98 -9.96 -6.08
CA LYS A 302 -34.57 -9.80 -4.68
C LYS A 302 -35.18 -10.87 -3.79
N ALA A 303 -34.39 -11.36 -2.84
CA ALA A 303 -34.89 -12.19 -1.74
C ALA A 303 -35.22 -11.31 -0.53
N PHE A 304 -36.48 -11.30 -0.12
CA PHE A 304 -36.95 -10.63 1.08
C PHE A 304 -37.03 -11.65 2.22
N VAL A 305 -36.32 -11.36 3.31
CA VAL A 305 -36.33 -12.17 4.53
C VAL A 305 -37.01 -11.36 5.63
N MET A 306 -38.08 -11.89 6.20
CA MET A 306 -38.80 -11.26 7.30
C MET A 306 -38.66 -12.09 8.58
N GLY A 307 -38.39 -11.39 9.68
CA GLY A 307 -38.29 -11.95 11.01
C GLY A 307 -39.61 -11.88 11.77
N THR A 308 -39.73 -12.68 12.83
CA THR A 308 -40.90 -12.67 13.72
C THR A 308 -40.93 -11.45 14.64
N THR A 309 -39.78 -10.81 14.86
CA THR A 309 -39.66 -9.56 15.61
C THR A 309 -39.90 -8.36 14.69
N PRO A 310 -40.84 -7.46 15.02
CA PRO A 310 -41.09 -6.26 14.23
C PRO A 310 -39.80 -5.45 13.99
N GLY A 311 -39.52 -5.15 12.72
CA GLY A 311 -38.32 -4.41 12.31
C GLY A 311 -37.16 -5.30 11.84
N PHE A 312 -37.14 -6.60 12.19
CA PHE A 312 -36.11 -7.52 11.70
C PHE A 312 -36.48 -7.99 10.29
N ARG A 313 -35.83 -7.40 9.29
CA ARG A 313 -36.03 -7.74 7.88
C ARG A 313 -34.82 -7.35 7.06
N THR A 314 -34.59 -8.06 5.96
CA THR A 314 -33.58 -7.70 4.97
C THR A 314 -34.05 -8.02 3.56
N ALA A 315 -33.49 -7.32 2.57
CA ALA A 315 -33.71 -7.57 1.16
C ALA A 315 -32.36 -7.74 0.48
N VAL A 316 -32.15 -8.89 -0.17
CA VAL A 316 -30.89 -9.28 -0.80
C VAL A 316 -31.06 -9.27 -2.30
N ASP A 317 -30.21 -8.52 -3.00
CA ASP A 317 -30.21 -8.45 -4.46
C ASP A 317 -29.54 -9.71 -5.05
N LEU A 318 -30.31 -10.49 -5.81
CA LEU A 318 -29.86 -11.73 -6.44
C LEU A 318 -29.21 -11.49 -7.80
N GLY A 319 -29.28 -10.27 -8.33
CA GLY A 319 -28.57 -9.87 -9.55
C GLY A 319 -27.10 -9.54 -9.29
N GLN A 320 -26.70 -9.39 -8.02
CA GLN A 320 -25.31 -9.20 -7.63
C GLN A 320 -24.62 -10.55 -7.41
N PRO A 321 -23.33 -10.68 -7.77
CA PRO A 321 -22.58 -11.90 -7.50
C PRO A 321 -22.50 -12.16 -6.00
N ALA A 322 -22.94 -13.35 -5.57
CA ALA A 322 -22.86 -13.77 -4.18
C ALA A 322 -21.42 -14.21 -3.81
N PRO A 323 -20.94 -13.93 -2.58
CA PRO A 323 -19.71 -14.52 -2.07
C PRO A 323 -19.78 -16.05 -2.08
N SER A 324 -18.64 -16.73 -2.10
CA SER A 324 -18.63 -18.19 -2.03
C SER A 324 -19.21 -18.70 -0.70
N VAL A 325 -19.63 -19.97 -0.67
CA VAL A 325 -20.12 -20.58 0.56
C VAL A 325 -19.03 -20.56 1.64
N GLU A 326 -17.78 -20.80 1.27
CA GLU A 326 -16.64 -20.75 2.19
C GLU A 326 -16.41 -19.34 2.77
N GLN A 327 -16.44 -18.31 1.93
CA GLN A 327 -16.34 -16.90 2.35
C GLN A 327 -17.44 -16.53 3.34
N THR A 328 -18.66 -16.95 3.03
CA THR A 328 -19.83 -16.69 3.87
C THR A 328 -19.74 -17.44 5.19
N SER A 329 -19.28 -18.70 5.17
CA SER A 329 -19.08 -19.53 6.37
C SER A 329 -18.08 -18.89 7.32
N ALA A 330 -16.92 -18.47 6.81
CA ALA A 330 -15.90 -17.82 7.64
C ALA A 330 -16.39 -16.49 8.23
N GLN A 331 -17.13 -15.69 7.45
CA GLN A 331 -17.73 -14.44 7.94
C GLN A 331 -18.66 -14.70 9.14
N LEU A 332 -19.49 -15.74 9.04
CA LEU A 332 -20.45 -16.09 10.10
C LEU A 332 -19.76 -16.62 11.37
N LEU A 333 -18.70 -17.42 11.22
CA LEU A 333 -17.89 -17.91 12.34
C LEU A 333 -17.17 -16.76 13.08
N ASN A 334 -16.58 -15.82 12.33
CA ASN A 334 -15.87 -14.67 12.90
C ASN A 334 -16.82 -13.75 13.69
N ASN A 335 -17.99 -13.45 13.13
CA ASN A 335 -18.99 -12.61 13.80
C ASN A 335 -19.48 -13.25 15.10
N SER A 336 -19.70 -14.57 15.10
CA SER A 336 -20.14 -15.31 16.29
C SER A 336 -19.11 -15.23 17.42
N THR A 337 -17.81 -15.29 17.07
CA THR A 337 -16.71 -15.20 18.05
C THR A 337 -16.62 -13.79 18.66
N GLN A 338 -16.75 -12.74 17.86
CA GLN A 338 -16.73 -11.35 18.34
C GLN A 338 -17.90 -11.04 19.28
N GLN A 339 -19.08 -11.55 18.94
CA GLN A 339 -20.28 -11.36 19.76
C GLN A 339 -20.15 -12.06 21.12
N GLN A 340 -19.59 -13.27 21.16
CA GLN A 340 -19.29 -13.98 22.42
C GLN A 340 -18.31 -13.22 23.31
N ASN A 341 -17.24 -12.66 22.72
CA ASN A 341 -16.26 -11.87 23.48
C ASN A 341 -16.89 -10.59 24.06
N GLN A 342 -17.73 -9.89 23.29
CA GLN A 342 -18.44 -8.71 23.79
C GLN A 342 -19.40 -9.07 24.94
N VAL A 343 -20.17 -10.14 24.81
CA VAL A 343 -21.07 -10.59 25.89
C VAL A 343 -20.27 -10.98 27.14
N GLN A 344 -19.11 -11.64 26.99
CA GLN A 344 -18.24 -11.95 28.13
C GLN A 344 -17.66 -10.70 28.80
N GLU A 345 -17.19 -9.72 28.03
CA GLU A 345 -16.69 -8.46 28.58
C GLU A 345 -17.80 -7.68 29.29
N GLU A 346 -19.00 -7.66 28.73
CA GLU A 346 -20.14 -6.97 29.34
C GLU A 346 -20.60 -7.66 30.63
N GLN A 347 -20.63 -8.99 30.65
CA GLN A 347 -20.90 -9.77 31.86
C GLN A 347 -19.81 -9.58 32.93
N GLN A 348 -18.54 -9.47 32.54
CA GLN A 348 -17.45 -9.14 33.47
C GLN A 348 -17.59 -7.72 34.04
N LYS A 349 -17.98 -6.74 33.23
CA LYS A 349 -18.25 -5.37 33.69
C LYS A 349 -19.41 -5.31 34.68
N VAL A 350 -20.51 -6.00 34.38
CA VAL A 350 -21.67 -6.11 35.28
C VAL A 350 -21.29 -6.81 36.59
N ALA A 351 -20.50 -7.88 36.53
CA ALA A 351 -20.02 -8.59 37.72
C ALA A 351 -19.04 -7.76 38.59
N MET A 352 -18.34 -6.78 38.01
CA MET A 352 -17.43 -5.88 38.72
C MET A 352 -18.11 -4.60 39.25
N GLY A 353 -19.43 -4.45 39.11
CA GLY A 353 -20.19 -3.38 39.77
C GLY A 353 -19.83 -1.96 39.29
N ARG A 354 -19.69 -1.76 37.98
CA ARG A 354 -19.61 -0.43 37.36
C ARG A 354 -20.80 -0.12 36.48
#